data_AF-A0A2G3E6M7-F1
#
_entry.id   AF-A0A2G3E6M7-F1
#
_cell.length_a   1.000
_cell.length_b   1.000
_cell.length_c   1.000
_cell.angle_alpha   90.00
_cell.angle_beta   90.00
_cell.angle_gamma   90.00
#
_symmetry.space_group_name_H-M   'P 1'
#
loop_
_entity.id
_entity.type
_entity.pdbx_description
1 polymer ?
#
loop_
_entity_poly.entity_id
_entity_poly.type
_entity_poly.pdbx_seq_one_letter_code
_entity_poly.pdbx_strand_id
1 'polypeptide(L)' 'MQHWRHHELRKKRERRKGRLSMHKRKIDMADYIYVINVGGYIGESTKSEIDYAELHDKTVKYLEPI' A
#
# COMPACT_ATOMS: atom_id res chain seq x y z
N MET A 1 -29.69 10.68 -14.33
CA MET A 1 -29.07 10.63 -12.98
C MET A 1 -28.06 9.50 -12.76
N GLN A 2 -27.99 8.45 -13.60
CA GLN A 2 -27.01 7.34 -13.45
C GLN A 2 -25.58 7.65 -13.97
N HIS A 3 -25.43 8.63 -14.87
CA HIS A 3 -24.17 8.89 -15.57
C HIS A 3 -23.09 9.55 -14.68
N TRP A 4 -23.49 10.35 -13.68
CA TRP A 4 -22.56 11.08 -12.80
C TRP A 4 -21.84 10.19 -11.78
N ARG A 5 -22.53 9.20 -11.20
CA ARG A 5 -21.92 8.26 -10.23
C ARG A 5 -20.78 7.44 -10.86
N HIS A 6 -20.93 7.02 -12.11
CA HIS A 6 -19.89 6.26 -12.81
C HIS A 6 -18.61 7.08 -13.01
N HIS A 7 -18.75 8.36 -13.34
CA HIS A 7 -17.61 9.25 -13.56
C HIS A 7 -16.82 9.51 -12.26
N GLU A 8 -17.51 9.70 -11.13
CA GLU A 8 -16.86 9.87 -9.83
C GLU A 8 -16.15 8.61 -9.35
N LEU A 9 -16.78 7.44 -9.52
CA LEU A 9 -16.17 6.16 -9.17
C LEU A 9 -14.90 5.90 -9.97
N ARG A 10 -14.90 6.23 -11.27
CA ARG A 10 -13.70 6.11 -12.13
C ARG A 10 -12.57 7.00 -11.63
N LYS A 11 -12.84 8.29 -11.37
CA LYS A 11 -11.84 9.23 -10.83
C LYS A 11 -11.28 8.77 -9.48
N LYS A 12 -12.12 8.24 -8.60
CA LYS A 12 -11.70 7.71 -7.28
C LYS A 12 -10.81 6.48 -7.43
N ARG A 13 -11.10 5.58 -8.37
CA ARG A 13 -10.28 4.40 -8.69
C ARG A 13 -8.93 4.79 -9.27
N GLU A 14 -8.89 5.72 -10.21
CA GLU A 14 -7.64 6.22 -10.81
C GLU A 14 -6.72 6.85 -9.77
N ARG A 15 -7.27 7.71 -8.89
CA ARG A 15 -6.53 8.30 -7.77
C ARG A 15 -5.94 7.25 -6.83
N ARG A 16 -6.73 6.23 -6.46
CA ARG A 16 -6.26 5.12 -5.62
C ARG A 16 -5.15 4.32 -6.30
N LYS A 17 -5.31 4.01 -7.59
CA LYS A 17 -4.32 3.27 -8.39
C LYS A 17 -2.99 4.02 -8.48
N GLY A 18 -3.03 5.34 -8.74
CA GLY A 18 -1.83 6.18 -8.78
C GLY A 18 -1.10 6.24 -7.44
N ARG A 19 -1.84 6.31 -6.33
CA ARG A 19 -1.24 6.22 -4.99
C ARG A 19 -0.53 4.87 -4.82
N LEU A 20 -1.23 3.76 -5.05
CA LEU A 20 -0.68 2.40 -4.87
C LEU A 20 0.57 2.14 -5.73
N SER A 21 0.59 2.61 -6.97
CA SER A 21 1.78 2.46 -7.84
C SER A 21 2.99 3.23 -7.32
N MET A 22 2.77 4.39 -6.69
CA MET A 22 3.86 5.17 -6.10
C MET A 22 4.43 4.51 -4.84
N HIS A 23 3.61 3.86 -4.01
CA HIS A 23 4.09 3.11 -2.86
C HIS A 23 5.01 1.95 -3.31
N LYS A 24 4.60 1.18 -4.31
CA LYS A 24 5.41 0.08 -4.87
C LYS A 24 6.77 0.53 -5.40
N ARG A 25 6.81 1.63 -6.16
CA ARG A 25 8.09 2.20 -6.64
C ARG A 25 9.02 2.63 -5.52
N LYS A 26 8.48 3.19 -4.44
CA LYS A 26 9.28 3.54 -3.26
C LYS A 26 9.89 2.30 -2.62
N ILE A 27 9.14 1.20 -2.57
CA ILE A 27 9.61 -0.09 -2.05
C ILE A 27 10.72 -0.66 -2.95
N ASP A 28 10.55 -0.63 -4.26
CA ASP A 28 11.57 -1.11 -5.22
C ASP A 28 12.92 -0.39 -5.00
N MET A 29 12.87 0.90 -4.72
CA MET A 29 14.04 1.75 -4.48
C MET A 29 14.63 1.65 -3.07
N ALA A 30 13.90 1.11 -2.10
CA ALA A 30 14.35 1.03 -0.72
C ALA A 30 15.21 -0.22 -0.48
N ASP A 31 16.13 -0.14 0.48
CA ASP A 31 16.86 -1.31 0.97
C ASP A 31 15.96 -2.21 1.84
N TYR A 32 15.09 -1.58 2.63
CA TYR A 32 14.12 -2.26 3.50
C TYR A 32 12.92 -1.37 3.77
N ILE A 33 11.84 -1.96 4.28
CA ILE A 33 10.68 -1.23 4.81
C ILE A 33 10.55 -1.43 6.32
N TYR A 34 10.02 -0.42 7.00
CA TYR A 34 9.78 -0.44 8.44
C TYR A 34 8.30 -0.15 8.72
N VAL A 35 7.60 -1.13 9.29
CA VAL A 35 6.16 -1.11 9.53
C VAL A 35 5.88 -0.59 10.94
N ILE A 36 5.03 0.43 11.02
CA ILE A 36 4.57 1.02 12.29
C ILE A 36 3.24 0.38 12.67
N ASN A 37 3.29 -0.77 13.34
CA ASN A 37 2.14 -1.59 13.74
C ASN A 37 1.77 -1.37 15.22
N VAL A 38 1.47 -0.12 15.62
CA VAL A 38 1.14 0.20 17.01
C VAL A 38 -0.10 -0.57 17.49
N GLY A 39 0.01 -1.25 18.63
CA GLY A 39 -1.04 -2.12 19.16
C GLY A 39 -1.35 -3.33 18.27
N GLY A 40 -0.39 -3.78 17.46
CA GLY A 40 -0.53 -4.92 16.55
C GLY A 40 -1.42 -4.69 15.31
N TYR A 41 -1.92 -3.47 15.07
CA TYR A 41 -2.82 -3.23 13.94
C TYR A 41 -2.05 -3.01 12.63
N ILE A 42 -2.44 -3.77 11.59
CA ILE A 42 -1.96 -3.59 10.21
C ILE A 42 -3.16 -3.51 9.26
N GLY A 43 -3.35 -2.35 8.63
CA GLY A 43 -4.41 -2.11 7.66
C GLY A 43 -4.17 -2.79 6.31
N GLU A 44 -5.23 -2.99 5.52
CA GLU A 44 -5.18 -3.72 4.24
C GLU A 44 -4.18 -3.13 3.24
N SER A 45 -4.06 -1.80 3.14
CA SER A 45 -3.08 -1.18 2.24
C SER A 45 -1.65 -1.47 2.68
N THR A 46 -1.39 -1.46 3.98
CA THR A 46 -0.07 -1.77 4.54
C THR A 46 0.25 -3.25 4.34
N LYS A 47 -0.73 -4.15 4.52
CA LYS A 47 -0.57 -5.58 4.18
C LYS A 47 -0.17 -5.75 2.72
N SER A 48 -0.88 -5.13 1.78
CA SER A 48 -0.51 -5.19 0.36
C SER A 48 0.86 -4.60 0.03
N GLU A 49 1.37 -3.67 0.84
CA GLU A 49 2.73 -3.12 0.70
C GLU A 49 3.78 -4.09 1.26
N ILE A 50 3.50 -4.74 2.40
CA ILE A 50 4.32 -5.80 2.99
C ILE A 50 4.43 -6.98 2.02
N ASP A 51 3.30 -7.52 1.55
CA ASP A 51 3.28 -8.65 0.60
C ASP A 51 4.10 -8.34 -0.66
N TYR A 52 4.01 -7.10 -1.14
CA TYR A 52 4.78 -6.65 -2.30
C TYR A 52 6.28 -6.58 -2.00
N ALA A 53 6.67 -6.07 -0.83
CA ALA A 53 8.06 -6.01 -0.41
C ALA A 53 8.68 -7.40 -0.27
N GLU A 54 7.97 -8.32 0.38
CA GLU A 54 8.41 -9.72 0.54
C GLU A 54 8.57 -10.42 -0.82
N LEU A 55 7.63 -10.21 -1.75
CA LEU A 55 7.71 -10.75 -3.10
C LEU A 55 8.91 -10.23 -3.90
N HIS A 56 9.40 -9.03 -3.58
CA HIS A 56 10.55 -8.39 -4.26
C HIS A 56 11.84 -8.48 -3.42
N ASP A 57 11.91 -9.46 -2.51
CA ASP A 57 13.07 -9.75 -1.66
C ASP A 57 13.55 -8.53 -0.84
N LYS A 58 12.62 -7.63 -0.49
CA LYS A 58 12.90 -6.50 0.40
C LYS A 58 12.74 -6.93 1.84
N THR A 59 13.71 -6.54 2.67
CA THR A 59 13.63 -6.80 4.11
C THR A 59 12.47 -6.02 4.72
N VAL A 60 11.64 -6.70 5.52
CA VAL A 60 10.54 -6.09 6.29
C VAL A 60 10.87 -6.12 7.77
N LYS A 61 10.81 -4.96 8.43
CA LYS A 61 11.00 -4.82 9.87
C LYS A 61 9.75 -4.23 10.49
N TYR A 62 9.49 -4.57 11.75
CA TYR A 62 8.29 -4.16 12.48
C TYR A 62 8.67 -3.38 13.74
N LEU A 63 7.81 -2.43 14.12
CA LEU A 63 7.93 -1.68 15.37
C LEU A 63 7.61 -2.57 16.57
N GLU A 64 6.51 -3.29 16.49
CA GLU A 64 6.08 -4.26 17.49
C GLU A 64 6.25 -5.68 16.94
N PRO A 65 6.49 -6.69 17.78
CA PRO A 65 6.46 -8.08 17.36
C PRO A 65 5.16 -8.41 16.62
N ILE A 66 5.28 -9.19 15.55
CA ILE A 66 4.15 -9.68 14.75
C ILE A 66 3.74 -11.09 15.18
#